data_AF-A0A2E5B8P9-F1
#
_entry.id   AF-A0A2E5B8P9-F1
#
_cell.length_a   1.000
_cell.length_b   1.000
_cell.length_c   1.000
_cell.angle_alpha   90.00
_cell.angle_beta   90.00
_cell.angle_gamma   90.00
#
_symmetry.space_group_name_H-M   'P 1'
#
loop_
_entity.id
_entity.type
_entity.pdbx_description
1 polymer ?
#
loop_
_entity_poly.entity_id
_entity_poly.type
_entity_poly.pdbx_seq_one_letter_code
_entity_poly.pdbx_strand_id
1 'polypeptide(L)'
;MTEDKIKEILPHLCYTKEEVDKLIAAAVAEARAIDEESMRLHNRNATIISMILGFTCLALFLDGTLRLLGIIPPFLDIDISIVDKIADKVETEVLPLIDQAKGYIPRI
;
A
#
# COMPACT_ATOMS: atom_id res chain seq x y z
N MET A 1 -66.06 -19.03 4.57
CA MET A 1 -65.95 -17.57 4.45
C MET A 1 -66.32 -17.24 3.01
N THR A 2 -67.45 -16.56 2.78
CA THR A 2 -67.96 -16.28 1.43
C THR A 2 -66.99 -15.35 0.68
N GLU A 3 -66.81 -15.57 -0.63
CA GLU A 3 -65.86 -14.83 -1.48
C GLU A 3 -66.03 -13.30 -1.41
N ASP A 4 -67.25 -12.84 -1.14
CA ASP A 4 -67.60 -11.43 -1.04
C ASP A 4 -66.93 -10.74 0.15
N LYS A 5 -66.80 -11.43 1.30
CA LYS A 5 -66.06 -10.92 2.46
C LYS A 5 -64.55 -10.88 2.21
N ILE A 6 -64.04 -11.72 1.34
CA ILE A 6 -62.60 -11.74 1.01
C ILE A 6 -62.27 -10.52 0.12
N LYS A 7 -63.14 -10.18 -0.83
CA LYS A 7 -62.96 -9.01 -1.73
C LYS A 7 -63.04 -7.66 -1.01
N GLU A 8 -63.83 -7.55 0.05
CA GLU A 8 -64.00 -6.30 0.82
C GLU A 8 -62.78 -5.99 1.71
N ILE A 9 -62.04 -7.01 2.14
CA ILE A 9 -60.91 -6.89 3.08
C ILE A 9 -59.56 -6.87 2.32
N LEU A 10 -59.48 -7.47 1.12
CA LEU A 10 -58.27 -7.53 0.28
C LEU A 10 -57.57 -6.17 0.01
N PRO A 11 -58.30 -5.08 -0.32
CA PRO A 11 -57.68 -3.78 -0.62
C PRO A 11 -57.00 -3.14 0.60
N HIS A 12 -57.42 -3.54 1.81
CA HIS A 12 -56.87 -3.04 3.06
C HIS A 12 -55.78 -3.95 3.65
N LEU A 13 -55.64 -5.20 3.17
CA LEU A 13 -54.59 -6.13 3.62
C LEU A 13 -53.38 -6.20 2.69
N CYS A 14 -53.54 -5.89 1.41
CA CYS A 14 -52.51 -6.13 0.41
C CYS A 14 -52.18 -4.85 -0.35
N TYR A 15 -50.88 -4.55 -0.45
CA TYR A 15 -50.39 -3.49 -1.32
C TYR A 15 -50.72 -3.79 -2.78
N THR A 16 -51.09 -2.75 -3.52
CA THR A 16 -51.18 -2.82 -4.98
C THR A 16 -49.79 -2.98 -5.60
N LYS A 17 -49.73 -3.52 -6.82
CA LYS A 17 -48.47 -3.66 -7.55
C LYS A 17 -47.70 -2.33 -7.62
N GLU A 18 -48.40 -1.23 -7.87
CA GLU A 18 -47.79 0.11 -7.96
C GLU A 18 -47.21 0.59 -6.64
N GLU A 19 -47.84 0.27 -5.51
CA GLU A 19 -47.31 0.58 -4.18
C GLU A 19 -46.09 -0.28 -3.86
N VAL A 20 -46.13 -1.57 -4.20
CA VAL A 20 -44.97 -2.46 -4.07
C VAL A 20 -43.80 -1.97 -4.94
N ASP A 21 -44.06 -1.58 -6.18
CA ASP A 21 -43.05 -1.06 -7.10
C ASP A 21 -42.41 0.24 -6.56
N LYS A 22 -43.22 1.13 -5.95
CA LYS A 22 -42.72 2.35 -5.27
C LYS A 22 -41.86 2.03 -4.05
N LEU A 23 -42.28 1.07 -3.22
CA LEU A 23 -41.52 0.64 -2.05
C LEU A 23 -40.18 0.02 -2.44
N ILE A 24 -40.17 -0.82 -3.49
CA ILE A 24 -38.94 -1.41 -4.03
C ILE A 24 -38.03 -0.31 -4.58
N ALA A 25 -38.57 0.64 -5.35
CA ALA A 25 -37.79 1.74 -5.90
C ALA A 25 -37.15 2.61 -4.80
N ALA A 26 -37.89 2.90 -3.72
CA ALA A 26 -37.37 3.63 -2.56
C ALA A 26 -36.24 2.85 -1.85
N ALA A 27 -36.44 1.56 -1.61
CA ALA A 27 -35.42 0.71 -0.96
C ALA A 27 -34.15 0.59 -1.81
N VAL A 28 -34.27 0.46 -3.13
CA VAL A 28 -33.10 0.40 -4.04
C VAL A 28 -32.38 1.75 -4.09
N ALA A 29 -33.11 2.87 -4.07
CA ALA A 29 -32.51 4.19 -4.04
C ALA A 29 -31.72 4.43 -2.74
N GLU A 30 -32.28 4.04 -1.60
CA GLU A 30 -31.62 4.11 -0.29
C GLU A 30 -30.37 3.22 -0.25
N ALA A 31 -30.46 1.98 -0.73
CA ALA A 31 -29.33 1.07 -0.81
C ALA A 31 -28.18 1.64 -1.66
N ARG A 32 -28.49 2.27 -2.80
CA ARG A 32 -27.47 2.92 -3.65
C ARG A 32 -26.80 4.11 -2.97
N ALA A 33 -27.57 4.95 -2.27
CA ALA A 33 -27.03 6.10 -1.55
C ALA A 33 -26.05 5.67 -0.44
N ILE A 34 -26.40 4.61 0.29
CA ILE A 34 -25.53 4.03 1.33
C ILE A 34 -24.27 3.43 0.70
N ASP A 35 -24.39 2.72 -0.42
CA ASP A 35 -23.26 2.10 -1.08
C ASP A 35 -22.26 3.15 -1.61
N GLU A 36 -22.74 4.24 -2.23
CA GLU A 36 -21.88 5.33 -2.69
C GLU A 36 -21.08 5.99 -1.56
N GLU A 37 -21.73 6.24 -0.42
CA GLU A 37 -21.06 6.81 0.75
C GLU A 37 -20.03 5.84 1.35
N SER A 38 -20.38 4.55 1.44
CA SER A 38 -19.48 3.49 1.91
C SER A 38 -18.26 3.33 1.00
N MET A 39 -18.45 3.35 -0.32
CA MET A 39 -17.37 3.24 -1.29
C MET A 39 -16.42 4.44 -1.24
N ARG A 40 -16.96 5.65 -1.04
CA ARG A 40 -16.14 6.85 -0.84
C ARG A 40 -15.24 6.73 0.39
N LEU A 41 -15.78 6.20 1.50
CA LEU A 41 -15.02 5.93 2.72
C LEU A 41 -13.95 4.86 2.49
N HIS A 42 -14.30 3.77 1.81
CA HIS A 42 -13.38 2.67 1.52
C HIS A 42 -12.17 3.13 0.71
N ASN A 43 -12.39 3.91 -0.35
CA ASN A 43 -11.30 4.45 -1.18
C ASN A 43 -10.37 5.37 -0.40
N ARG A 44 -10.91 6.20 0.50
CA ARG A 44 -10.09 7.05 1.38
C ARG A 44 -9.22 6.20 2.31
N ASN A 45 -9.82 5.19 2.95
CA ASN A 45 -9.09 4.31 3.88
C ASN A 45 -8.02 3.50 3.15
N ALA A 46 -8.34 2.94 1.98
CA ALA A 46 -7.40 2.22 1.14
C ALA A 46 -6.22 3.11 0.73
N THR A 47 -6.48 4.37 0.36
CA THR A 47 -5.43 5.34 0.04
C THR A 47 -4.49 5.57 1.22
N ILE A 48 -5.03 5.82 2.42
CA ILE A 48 -4.23 6.04 3.64
C ILE A 48 -3.37 4.80 3.95
N ILE A 49 -3.95 3.61 3.92
CA ILE A 49 -3.24 2.36 4.17
C ILE A 49 -2.12 2.16 3.13
N SER A 50 -2.41 2.40 1.84
CA SER A 50 -1.42 2.29 0.77
C SER A 50 -0.26 3.26 0.96
N MET A 51 -0.52 4.47 1.44
CA MET A 51 0.52 5.47 1.70
C MET A 51 1.42 5.02 2.86
N ILE A 52 0.83 4.53 3.95
CA ILE A 52 1.59 3.99 5.08
C ILE A 52 2.45 2.81 4.63
N LEU A 53 1.87 1.86 3.88
CA LEU A 53 2.60 0.69 3.38
C LEU A 53 3.74 1.09 2.43
N GLY A 54 3.52 2.09 1.57
CA GLY A 54 4.56 2.64 0.70
C GLY A 54 5.72 3.23 1.51
N PHE A 55 5.42 4.02 2.54
CA PHE A 55 6.43 4.59 3.42
C PHE A 55 7.17 3.55 4.25
N THR A 56 6.49 2.51 4.76
CA THR A 56 7.16 1.44 5.50
C THR A 56 8.09 0.62 4.60
N CYS A 57 7.68 0.34 3.36
CA CYS A 57 8.52 -0.32 2.38
C CYS A 57 9.77 0.52 2.05
N LEU A 58 9.60 1.83 1.84
CA LEU A 58 10.71 2.75 1.58
C LEU A 58 11.66 2.83 2.78
N ALA A 59 11.13 2.89 4.01
CA ALA A 59 11.93 2.91 5.23
C ALA A 59 12.77 1.62 5.39
N LEU A 60 12.16 0.46 5.16
CA LEU A 60 12.88 -0.83 5.19
C LEU A 60 13.93 -0.93 4.08
N PHE A 61 13.63 -0.41 2.89
CA PHE A 61 14.60 -0.35 1.79
C PHE A 61 15.78 0.55 2.12
N LEU A 62 15.53 1.72 2.71
CA LEU A 62 16.58 2.64 3.14
C LEU A 62 17.42 2.03 4.28
N ASP A 63 16.81 1.38 5.27
CA ASP A 63 17.51 0.66 6.35
C ASP A 63 18.46 -0.40 5.76
N GLY A 64 17.97 -1.21 4.82
CA GLY A 64 18.79 -2.20 4.12
C GLY A 64 19.94 -1.58 3.31
N THR A 65 19.68 -0.46 2.63
CA THR A 65 20.71 0.26 1.85
C THR A 65 21.79 0.86 2.76
N LEU A 66 21.40 1.49 3.87
CA LEU A 66 22.33 2.07 4.84
C LEU A 66 23.18 0.99 5.53
N ARG A 67 22.62 -0.20 5.76
CA ARG A 67 23.37 -1.36 6.26
C ARG A 67 24.39 -1.87 5.23
N LEU A 68 24.03 -1.91 3.94
CA LEU A 68 24.95 -2.28 2.87
C LEU A 68 26.10 -1.27 2.70
N LEU A 69 25.83 0.02 2.93
CA LEU A 69 26.84 1.08 2.91
C LEU A 69 27.75 1.10 4.16
N GLY A 70 27.46 0.30 5.18
CA GLY A 70 28.26 0.26 6.43
C GLY A 70 28.01 1.43 7.38
N ILE A 71 26.99 2.27 7.14
CA ILE A 71 26.63 3.39 8.05
C ILE A 71 25.90 2.86 9.29
N ILE A 72 25.09 1.81 9.14
CA ILE A 72 24.34 1.16 10.21
C ILE A 72 24.96 -0.20 10.52
N PRO A 73 25.21 -0.54 11.80
CA PRO A 73 25.80 -1.82 12.19
C PRO A 73 24.94 -3.02 11.73
N PRO A 74 25.57 -4.18 11.46
CA PRO A 74 24.84 -5.37 11.05
C PRO A 74 23.88 -5.83 12.15
N PHE A 75 22.71 -6.29 11.73
CA PHE A 75 21.71 -6.90 12.61
C PHE A 75 21.59 -8.37 12.24
N LEU A 76 21.56 -9.27 13.23
CA LEU A 76 21.56 -10.73 13.07
C LEU A 76 22.82 -11.32 12.41
N ASP A 77 24.01 -10.74 12.67
CA ASP A 77 25.31 -11.22 12.14
C ASP A 77 25.41 -11.33 10.60
N ILE A 78 24.47 -10.71 9.87
CA ILE A 78 24.51 -10.62 8.40
C ILE A 78 25.27 -9.34 8.04
N ASP A 79 26.57 -9.47 7.85
CA ASP A 79 27.44 -8.39 7.40
C ASP A 79 27.51 -8.35 5.86
N ILE A 80 26.68 -7.47 5.28
CA ILE A 80 26.65 -7.21 3.83
C ILE A 80 27.45 -5.95 3.49
N SER A 81 28.24 -5.39 4.42
CA SER A 81 29.04 -4.20 4.09
C SER A 81 29.92 -4.50 2.86
N ILE A 82 29.73 -3.72 1.80
CA ILE A 82 30.55 -3.79 0.59
C ILE A 82 31.63 -2.71 0.64
N VAL A 83 31.38 -1.62 1.37
CA VAL A 83 32.28 -0.47 1.47
C VAL A 83 33.63 -0.87 2.06
N ASP A 84 33.66 -1.64 3.15
CA ASP A 84 34.92 -2.09 3.77
C ASP A 84 35.70 -3.00 2.81
N LYS A 85 35.02 -3.94 2.16
CA LYS A 85 35.63 -4.84 1.17
C LYS A 85 36.20 -4.10 -0.04
N ILE A 86 35.56 -3.02 -0.46
CA ILE A 86 36.05 -2.16 -1.55
C ILE A 86 37.23 -1.33 -1.07
N ALA A 87 37.18 -0.77 0.14
CA ALA A 87 38.27 0.02 0.71
C ALA A 87 39.56 -0.80 0.80
N ASP A 88 39.47 -2.02 1.33
CA ASP A 88 40.60 -2.94 1.44
C ASP A 88 41.22 -3.29 0.07
N LYS A 89 40.36 -3.51 -0.94
CA LYS A 89 40.79 -3.77 -2.32
C LYS A 89 41.47 -2.56 -2.95
N VAL A 90 40.96 -1.35 -2.72
CA VAL A 90 41.58 -0.12 -3.23
C VAL A 90 42.94 0.11 -2.54
N GLU A 91 43.03 -0.14 -1.24
CA GLU A 91 44.29 0.00 -0.49
C GLU A 91 45.35 -0.98 -0.97
N THR A 92 44.98 -2.24 -1.19
CA THR A 92 45.93 -3.31 -1.57
C THR A 92 46.26 -3.33 -3.06
N GLU A 93 45.32 -3.03 -3.94
CA GLU A 93 45.50 -3.17 -5.39
C GLU A 93 45.83 -1.85 -6.08
N VAL A 94 45.26 -0.71 -5.64
CA VAL A 94 45.35 0.57 -6.37
C VAL A 94 46.42 1.50 -5.80
N LEU A 95 46.54 1.63 -4.47
CA LEU A 95 47.55 2.52 -3.87
C LEU A 95 48.99 2.18 -4.27
N PRO A 96 49.43 0.90 -4.33
CA PRO A 96 50.79 0.57 -4.73
C PRO A 96 51.10 0.98 -6.18
N LEU A 97 50.09 0.90 -7.06
CA LEU A 97 50.22 1.33 -8.46
C LEU A 97 50.37 2.85 -8.55
N ILE A 98 49.64 3.60 -7.73
CA ILE A 98 49.76 5.07 -7.66
C ILE A 98 51.13 5.49 -7.12
N ASP A 99 51.62 4.83 -6.07
CA ASP A 99 52.94 5.15 -5.50
C ASP A 99 54.08 4.76 -6.43
N GLN A 100 53.96 3.63 -7.13
CA GLN A 100 54.87 3.26 -8.20
C GLN A 100 54.84 4.31 -9.33
N ALA A 101 53.66 4.78 -9.75
CA ALA A 101 53.52 5.82 -10.77
C ALA A 101 54.11 7.17 -10.32
N LYS A 102 53.94 7.58 -9.06
CA LYS A 102 54.58 8.77 -8.49
C LYS A 102 56.10 8.70 -8.56
N GLY A 103 56.69 7.52 -8.39
CA GLY A 103 58.14 7.31 -8.56
C GLY A 103 58.64 7.53 -9.99
N TYR A 104 57.78 7.33 -10.99
CA TYR A 104 58.10 7.54 -12.41
C TYR A 104 57.80 8.94 -12.93
N ILE A 105 57.07 9.77 -12.17
CA ILE A 105 56.85 11.18 -12.52
C ILE A 105 58.10 11.96 -12.11
N PRO A 106 58.89 12.53 -13.05
CA PRO A 106 60.02 13.37 -12.70
C PRO A 106 59.51 14.58 -11.92
N ARG A 107 60.04 14.79 -10.71
CA ARG A 107 59.80 16.01 -9.93
C ARG A 107 60.24 17.20 -10.77
N ILE A 108 59.29 18.03 -11.20
CA ILE A 108 59.53 19.38 -11.72
C ILE A 108 59.96 20.28 -10.55
#